data_AF-A0A644YAR0-F1
#
_entry.id   AF-A0A644YAR0-F1
#
_cell.length_a   1.000
_cell.length_b   1.000
_cell.length_c   1.000
_cell.angle_alpha   90.00
_cell.angle_beta   90.00
_cell.angle_gamma   90.00
#
_symmetry.space_group_name_H-M   'P 1'
#
loop_
_entity.id
_entity.type
_entity.pdbx_description
1 polymer ?
#
loop_
_entity_poly.entity_id
_entity_poly.type
_entity_poly.pdbx_seq_one_letter_code
_entity_poly.pdbx_strand_id
1 'polypeptide(L)' 'MIGGAGISAFPMSSRVIQKMATDEDPQNFILMYAVGANVSGQIASVIAGGLVLAFFS' A
#
# COMPACT_ATOMS: atom_id res chain seq x y z
N MET A 1 8.42 3.86 -6.72
CA MET A 1 6.98 3.63 -6.95
C MET A 1 6.32 2.67 -5.94
N ILE A 2 6.75 1.41 -5.79
CA ILE A 2 6.06 0.41 -4.92
C ILE A 2 5.94 0.84 -3.44
N GLY A 3 6.93 1.54 -2.88
CA GLY A 3 6.86 2.03 -1.49
C GLY A 3 5.63 2.91 -1.22
N GLY A 4 5.18 3.69 -2.20
CA GLY A 4 3.97 4.50 -2.10
C GLY A 4 2.68 3.68 -2.04
N ALA A 5 2.68 2.45 -2.56
CA ALA A 5 1.53 1.55 -2.49
C ALA A 5 1.26 1.07 -1.05
N GLY A 6 2.22 1.23 -0.13
CA GLY A 6 2.11 0.86 1.28
C GLY A 6 1.13 1.71 2.11
N ILE A 7 0.59 2.79 1.55
CA ILE A 7 -0.51 3.54 2.18
C ILE A 7 -1.74 2.64 2.26
N SER A 8 -2.37 2.60 3.44
CA SER A 8 -3.53 1.77 3.80
C SER A 8 -4.83 2.24 3.13
N ALA A 9 -4.83 2.26 1.79
CA ALA A 9 -5.97 2.63 0.95
C ALA A 9 -6.21 1.51 -0.07
N PHE A 10 -6.67 0.36 0.42
CA PHE A 10 -6.89 -0.83 -0.40
C PHE A 10 -8.21 -0.77 -1.19
N PRO A 11 -8.25 -1.08 -2.50
CA PRO A 11 -7.14 -1.39 -3.42
C PRO A 11 -6.60 -0.15 -4.19
N MET A 12 -7.08 1.06 -3.86
CA MET A 12 -6.83 2.27 -4.66
C MET A 12 -5.35 2.65 -4.75
N SER A 13 -4.59 2.60 -3.64
CA SER A 13 -3.17 2.96 -3.61
C SER A 13 -2.35 2.18 -4.64
N SER A 14 -2.57 0.86 -4.74
CA SER A 14 -1.91 -0.01 -5.74
C SER A 14 -2.27 0.36 -7.18
N ARG A 15 -3.51 0.79 -7.43
CA ARG A 15 -3.96 1.23 -8.76
C ARG A 15 -3.38 2.57 -9.17
N VAL A 16 -3.25 3.52 -8.23
CA VAL A 16 -2.60 4.80 -8.48
C VAL A 16 -1.12 4.59 -8.81
N ILE A 17 -0.44 3.71 -8.08
CA ILE A 17 0.95 3.35 -8.37
C ILE A 17 1.08 2.65 -9.72
N GLN A 18 0.17 1.74 -10.09
CA GLN A 18 0.16 1.15 -11.43
C GLN A 18 -0.04 2.21 -12.52
N LYS A 19 -0.96 3.16 -12.31
CA LYS A 19 -1.20 4.24 -13.28
C LYS A 19 0.06 5.06 -13.52
N MET A 20 0.74 5.50 -12.45
CA MET A 20 1.99 6.24 -12.58
C MET A 20 3.10 5.40 -13.25
N ALA A 21 3.16 4.09 -12.98
CA ALA A 21 4.11 3.21 -13.64
C ALA A 21 3.84 3.07 -15.15
N THR A 22 2.57 3.00 -15.55
CA THR A 22 2.18 2.97 -16.96
C THR A 22 2.42 4.31 -17.67
N ASP A 23 2.28 5.43 -16.96
CA ASP A 23 2.59 6.77 -17.48
C ASP A 23 4.11 6.95 -17.73
N GLU A 24 4.97 6.31 -16.92
CA GLU A 24 6.44 6.30 -17.13
C GLU A 24 6.89 5.25 -18.17
N ASP A 25 6.35 4.04 -18.10
CA ASP A 25 6.63 2.94 -19.03
C ASP A 25 5.35 2.10 -19.27
N PRO A 26 4.76 2.16 -20.48
CA PRO A 26 3.54 1.42 -20.82
C PRO A 26 3.65 -0.10 -20.67
N GLN A 27 4.86 -0.68 -20.65
CA GLN A 27 5.07 -2.12 -20.47
C GLN A 27 5.29 -2.52 -19.01
N ASN A 28 5.31 -1.55 -18.08
CA ASN A 28 5.61 -1.80 -16.68
C ASN A 28 4.35 -2.11 -15.85
N PHE A 29 4.08 -3.40 -15.69
CA PHE A 29 2.93 -3.92 -14.93
C PHE A 29 3.34 -4.34 -13.51
N ILE A 30 3.24 -3.42 -12.57
CA ILE A 30 3.60 -3.64 -11.16
C ILE A 30 2.41 -3.85 -10.22
N LEU A 31 1.16 -3.83 -10.73
CA LEU A 31 -0.05 -3.87 -9.90
C LEU A 31 -0.05 -5.06 -8.93
N MET A 32 0.29 -6.26 -9.40
CA MET A 32 0.34 -7.47 -8.56
C MET A 32 1.37 -7.36 -7.44
N TYR A 33 2.51 -6.73 -7.69
CA TYR A 33 3.53 -6.47 -6.67
C TYR A 33 3.11 -5.35 -5.71
N ALA A 34 2.50 -4.29 -6.22
CA ALA A 34 2.00 -3.15 -5.44
C ALA A 34 0.81 -3.51 -4.54
N VAL A 35 0.03 -4.53 -4.89
CA VAL A 35 -1.04 -5.07 -4.04
C VAL A 35 -0.47 -5.64 -2.75
N GLY A 36 0.65 -6.37 -2.81
CA GLY A 36 1.30 -6.92 -1.60
C GLY A 36 1.72 -5.83 -0.61
N ALA A 37 2.29 -4.73 -1.10
CA ALA A 37 2.64 -3.57 -0.27
C ALA A 37 1.42 -2.88 0.35
N ASN A 38 0.31 -2.78 -0.38
CA ASN A 38 -0.92 -2.17 0.16
C ASN A 38 -1.57 -3.02 1.25
N VAL A 39 -1.55 -4.35 1.08
CA VAL A 39 -2.01 -5.29 2.12
C VAL A 39 -1.17 -5.17 3.38
N SER A 40 0.16 -5.06 3.28
CA SER A 40 1.01 -4.88 4.46
C SER A 40 0.73 -3.56 5.19
N GLY A 41 0.40 -2.49 4.46
CA GLY A 41 -0.05 -1.21 5.03
C GLY A 41 -1.30 -1.31 5.90
N GLN A 42 -2.30 -2.10 5.46
CA GLN A 42 -3.50 -2.36 6.26
C GLN A 42 -3.18 -3.10 7.57
N ILE A 43 -2.32 -4.13 7.50
CA ILE A 43 -1.91 -4.92 8.68
C ILE A 43 -1.14 -4.04 9.66
N ALA A 44 -0.17 -3.26 9.15
CA ALA A 44 0.63 -2.36 9.97
C ALA A 44 -0.23 -1.32 10.70
N SER A 45 -1.29 -0.82 10.05
CA SER A 45 -2.22 0.15 10.65
C SER A 45 -2.97 -0.44 11.84
N VAL A 46 -3.44 -1.68 11.73
CA VAL A 46 -4.11 -2.38 12.84
C VAL A 46 -3.14 -2.66 13.98
N ILE A 47 -1.91 -3.09 13.68
CA ILE A 47 -0.87 -3.31 14.69
C ILE A 47 -0.55 -2.01 15.43
N ALA A 48 -0.31 -0.93 14.70
CA ALA A 48 -0.02 0.39 15.29
C ALA A 48 -1.18 0.87 16.15
N GLY A 49 -2.43 0.76 15.67
CA GLY A 49 -3.62 1.08 16.46
C GLY A 49 -3.75 0.24 17.73
N GLY A 50 -3.47 -1.07 17.64
CA GLY A 50 -3.48 -1.97 18.78
C GLY A 50 -2.41 -1.63 19.83
N LEU A 51 -1.19 -1.29 19.40
CA LEU A 51 -0.12 -0.84 20.29
C LEU A 51 -0.46 0.48 20.98
N VAL A 52 -1.05 1.42 20.26
CA VAL A 52 -1.50 2.70 20.85
C VAL A 52 -2.58 2.47 21.91
N LEU A 53 -3.57 1.62 21.62
CA LEU A 53 -4.60 1.27 22.61
C LEU A 53 -4.00 0.58 23.83
N ALA A 54 -3.10 -0.39 23.64
CA ALA A 54 -2.41 -1.08 24.73
C ALA A 54 -1.52 -0.16 25.57
N PHE A 55 -1.02 0.93 25.01
CA PHE A 55 -0.23 1.92 25.74
C PHE A 55 -1.08 2.80 26.66
N PHE A 56 -2.34 3.05 26.30
CA PHE A 56 -3.27 3.88 27.08
C PHE A 56 -4.27 3.08 27.93
N SER A 57 -4.30 1.75 27.81
CA SER A 57 -5.14 0.84 28.60
C SER A 57 -4.57 0.52 29.97
#